data_AF-A0A482Y3N0-F1
#
_entry.id   AF-A0A482Y3N0-F1
#
_cell.length_a   1.000
_cell.length_b   1.000
_cell.length_c   1.000
_cell.angle_alpha   90.00
_cell.angle_beta   90.00
_cell.angle_gamma   90.00
#
_symmetry.space_group_name_H-M   'P 1'
#
loop_
_entity.id
_entity.type
_entity.pdbx_description
1 polymer ?
#
loop_
_entity_poly.entity_id
_entity_poly.type
_entity_poly.pdbx_seq_one_letter_code
_entity_poly.pdbx_strand_id
1 'polypeptide(L)' 'MNRQTSLPVAVLVTGIAAVCALVIATGFLDPDWMLETLGLELYLGSIVVLLGCAVLSFYFDLAGTLRRGL' A
#
# COMPACT_ATOMS: atom_id res chain seq x y z
N MET A 1 17.56 -10.53 5.88
CA MET A 1 17.57 -10.07 7.29
C MET A 1 16.44 -9.08 7.45
N ASN A 2 15.25 -9.53 7.87
CA ASN A 2 14.14 -8.59 8.12
C ASN A 2 14.40 -7.86 9.42
N ARG A 3 14.44 -6.52 9.35
CA ARG A 3 14.58 -5.68 10.54
C ARG A 3 13.23 -5.59 11.24
N GLN A 4 13.22 -5.60 12.57
CA GLN A 4 12.01 -5.28 13.31
C GLN A 4 11.69 -3.79 13.14
N THR A 5 10.42 -3.49 12.87
CA THR A 5 9.89 -2.12 12.80
C THR A 5 8.93 -1.88 13.96
N SER A 6 8.62 -0.62 14.25
CA SER A 6 7.67 -0.26 15.30
C SER A 6 6.23 -0.55 14.84
N LEU A 7 5.36 -0.90 15.80
CA LEU A 7 3.94 -1.16 15.52
C LEU A 7 3.21 -0.02 14.79
N PRO A 8 3.35 1.27 15.16
CA PRO A 8 2.66 2.34 14.43
C PRO A 8 3.12 2.43 12.97
N VAL A 9 4.40 2.18 12.69
CA VAL A 9 4.91 2.14 11.31
C VAL A 9 4.33 0.95 10.56
N ALA A 10 4.24 -0.21 11.22
CA ALA A 10 3.68 -1.40 10.60
C ALA A 10 2.20 -1.22 10.23
N VAL A 11 1.41 -0.63 11.13
CA VAL A 11 0.01 -0.30 10.89
C VAL A 11 -0.13 0.75 9.78
N LEU A 12 0.70 1.80 9.79
CA LEU A 12 0.66 2.85 8.79
C LEU A 12 0.94 2.32 7.38
N VAL A 13 2.03 1.56 7.21
CA VAL A 13 2.41 0.98 5.91
C VAL A 13 1.33 0.02 5.41
N THR A 14 0.77 -0.80 6.29
CA THR A 14 -0.28 -1.76 5.92
C THR A 14 -1.59 -1.05 5.57
N GLY A 15 -1.94 0.01 6.30
CA GLY A 15 -3.10 0.86 6.01
C GLY A 15 -2.97 1.57 4.66
N ILE A 16 -1.81 2.16 4.37
CA ILE A 16 -1.52 2.78 3.07
C ILE A 16 -1.64 1.74 1.95
N ALA A 17 -1.05 0.55 2.13
CA ALA A 17 -1.15 -0.53 1.15
C ALA A 17 -2.61 -0.93 0.88
N ALA A 18 -3.45 -1.01 1.92
CA ALA A 18 -4.87 -1.31 1.77
C ALA A 18 -5.63 -0.22 0.99
N VAL A 19 -5.34 1.06 1.27
CA VAL A 19 -5.94 2.20 0.53
C VAL A 19 -5.50 2.18 -0.94
N CYS A 20 -4.21 1.96 -1.23
CA CYS A 20 -3.73 1.84 -2.60
C CYS A 20 -4.40 0.67 -3.34
N ALA A 21 -4.54 -0.49 -2.69
CA ALA A 21 -5.23 -1.63 -3.28
C ALA A 21 -6.70 -1.32 -3.62
N LEU A 22 -7.39 -0.54 -2.76
CA LEU A 22 -8.74 -0.06 -3.01
C LEU A 22 -8.81 0.84 -4.25
N VAL A 23 -7.93 1.84 -4.36
CA VAL A 23 -7.86 2.73 -5.53
C VAL A 23 -7.57 1.96 -6.82
N ILE A 24 -6.66 0.99 -6.76
CA ILE A 24 -6.36 0.14 -7.92
C ILE A 24 -7.59 -0.70 -8.29
N ALA A 25 -8.27 -1.30 -7.31
CA ALA A 25 -9.47 -2.08 -7.53
C ALA A 25 -10.61 -1.25 -8.14
N THR A 26 -10.80 0.00 -7.73
CA THR A 26 -11.81 0.88 -8.33
C THR A 26 -11.49 1.18 -9.80
N GLY A 27 -10.24 1.21 -10.21
CA GLY A 27 -9.87 1.42 -11.62
C GLY A 27 -10.16 0.22 -12.51
N PHE A 28 -10.25 -1.00 -11.93
CA PHE A 28 -10.74 -2.18 -12.65
C PHE A 28 -12.26 -2.23 -12.73
N LEU A 29 -12.95 -1.72 -11.71
CA LEU A 29 -14.42 -1.73 -11.64
C LEU A 29 -15.07 -0.63 -12.47
N ASP A 30 -14.44 0.56 -12.48
CA ASP A 30 -14.88 1.72 -13.23
C ASP A 30 -13.64 2.33 -13.91
N PRO A 31 -13.36 1.98 -15.17
CA PRO A 31 -12.15 2.44 -15.85
C PRO A 31 -12.24 3.90 -16.31
N ASP A 32 -13.44 4.49 -16.35
CA ASP A 32 -13.65 5.81 -16.93
C ASP A 32 -13.08 6.92 -16.04
N TRP A 33 -13.23 6.83 -14.71
CA TRP A 33 -12.64 7.81 -13.78
C TRP A 33 -11.10 7.80 -13.83
N MET A 34 -10.48 6.65 -14.15
CA MET A 34 -9.02 6.55 -14.28
C MET A 34 -8.51 7.37 -15.47
N LEU A 35 -9.33 7.56 -16.51
CA LEU A 35 -8.95 8.32 -17.70
C LEU A 35 -9.21 9.84 -17.57
N GLU A 36 -9.85 10.27 -16.47
CA GLU A 36 -9.99 11.69 -16.16
C GLU A 36 -8.63 12.32 -15.79
N THR A 37 -8.54 13.64 -15.93
CA THR A 37 -7.29 14.43 -15.89
C THR A 37 -6.39 14.14 -14.68
N LEU A 38 -6.97 13.85 -13.50
CA LEU A 38 -6.25 13.52 -12.27
C LEU A 38 -6.33 12.02 -11.92
N GLY A 39 -7.26 11.27 -12.50
CA GLY A 39 -7.48 9.86 -12.20
C GLY A 39 -6.28 9.00 -12.57
N LEU A 40 -5.64 9.29 -13.70
CA LEU A 40 -4.49 8.53 -14.19
C LEU A 40 -3.29 8.69 -13.26
N GLU A 41 -3.02 9.91 -12.81
CA GLU A 41 -1.92 10.21 -11.89
C GLU A 41 -2.14 9.53 -10.52
N LEU A 42 -3.37 9.57 -10.01
CA LEU A 42 -3.73 8.89 -8.76
C LEU A 42 -3.60 7.36 -8.89
N TYR A 43 -4.04 6.79 -10.00
CA TYR A 43 -3.95 5.37 -10.26
C TYR A 43 -2.49 4.91 -10.37
N LEU A 44 -1.67 5.54 -11.22
CA LEU A 44 -0.24 5.23 -11.31
C LEU A 44 0.50 5.47 -9.99
N GLY A 45 0.20 6.59 -9.31
CA GLY A 45 0.77 6.90 -8.00
C GLY A 45 0.47 5.81 -6.98
N SER A 46 -0.77 5.31 -6.95
CA SER A 46 -1.16 4.22 -6.04
C SER A 46 -0.42 2.91 -6.32
N ILE A 47 -0.13 2.59 -7.59
CA ILE A 47 0.71 1.44 -7.96
C ILE A 47 2.14 1.61 -7.43
N VAL A 48 2.75 2.78 -7.66
CA VAL A 48 4.13 3.06 -7.21
C VAL A 48 4.23 3.00 -5.69
N VAL A 49 3.26 3.59 -4.98
CA VAL A 49 3.21 3.55 -3.50
C VAL A 49 3.04 2.11 -3.00
N LEU A 50 2.15 1.32 -3.62
CA LEU A 50 1.95 -0.08 -3.25
C LEU A 50 3.23 -0.91 -3.44
N LEU A 51 3.97 -0.69 -4.53
CA LEU A 51 5.29 -1.30 -4.74
C LEU A 51 6.28 -0.89 -3.64
N GLY A 52 6.28 0.38 -3.23
CA GLY A 52 7.06 0.86 -2.09
C GLY A 52 6.69 0.14 -0.79
N CYS A 53 5.40 0.00 -0.48
CA CYS A 53 4.92 -0.77 0.66
C CYS A 53 5.35 -2.24 0.59
N ALA A 54 5.33 -2.86 -0.60
CA ALA A 54 5.78 -4.24 -0.80
C ALA A 54 7.28 -4.38 -0.51
N VAL A 55 8.12 -3.46 -1.02
CA VAL A 55 9.57 -3.44 -0.71
C VAL A 55 9.80 -3.27 0.79
N LEU A 56 9.08 -2.38 1.46
CA LEU A 56 9.15 -2.21 2.91
C LEU A 56 8.74 -3.48 3.66
N SER A 57 7.75 -4.24 3.15
CA SER A 57 7.31 -5.53 3.69
C SER A 57 8.37 -6.63 3.57
N PHE A 58 9.20 -6.60 2.52
CA PHE A 58 10.34 -7.51 2.43
C PHE A 58 11.53 -7.08 3.27
N TYR A 59 11.71 -5.77 3.46
CA TYR A 59 12.83 -5.23 4.24
C TYR A 59 12.60 -5.32 5.75
N PHE A 60 11.36 -5.08 6.21
CA PHE A 60 10.96 -5.13 7.60
C PHE A 60 10.05 -6.33 7.87
N ASP A 61 10.11 -6.90 9.07
CA ASP A 61 9.17 -7.95 9.51
C ASP A 61 7.81 -7.33 9.89
N LEU A 62 7.12 -6.71 8.93
CA LEU A 62 5.84 -6.04 9.14
C LEU A 62 4.77 -7.01 9.65
N ALA A 63 4.67 -8.19 9.04
CA ALA A 63 3.73 -9.23 9.46
C ALA A 63 4.01 -9.71 10.88
N GLY A 64 5.28 -9.94 11.23
CA GLY A 64 5.66 -10.31 12.59
C GLY A 64 5.47 -9.20 13.60
N THR A 65 5.72 -7.93 13.24
CA THR A 65 5.43 -6.78 14.11
C THR A 65 3.94 -6.64 14.38
N LEU A 66 3.09 -6.73 13.35
CA LEU A 66 1.63 -6.69 13.50
C LEU A 66 1.12 -7.84 14.38
N ARG A 67 1.58 -9.07 14.15
CA ARG A 67 1.16 -10.25 14.90
C ARG A 67 1.61 -10.24 16.37
N ARG A 68 2.66 -9.50 16.72
CA ARG A 68 3.18 -9.41 18.09
C ARG A 68 2.52 -8.33 18.93
N GLY A 69 1.87 -7.34 18.33
CA GLY A 69 1.26 -6.25 19.10
C GLY A 69 -0.21 -5.96 18.79
N LEU A 70 -0.84 -6.77 17.92
CA LEU A 70 -2.27 -7.07 17.96
C LEU A 70 -2.48 -8.36 18.75
#